data_AF-A0A928N7G7-F1
#
_entry.id   AF-A0A928N7G7-F1
#
_cell.length_a   1.000
_cell.length_b   1.000
_cell.length_c   1.000
_cell.angle_alpha   90.00
_cell.angle_beta   90.00
_cell.angle_gamma   90.00
#
_symmetry.space_group_name_H-M   'P 1'
#
loop_
_entity.id
_entity.type
_entity.pdbx_description
1 polymer ?
#
loop_
_entity_poly.entity_id
_entity_poly.type
_entity_poly.pdbx_seq_one_letter_code
_entity_poly.pdbx_strand_id
1 'polypeptide(L)'
;MKRLFTLLTVLFVLFLVGCDTAKQNQHEETADFTLFSLAWGTDWETAQNSEFLQNASFDVTENGPRQLVKIEGLDYLGVPLEMTGLAFDIGENAETNGLHSVFLQFNEENEATLLGKLTALYGEPKTAYTDTNGVTIPIQPIGWVSDDTIEDVLTAEEKEYYVNLFPADYEQTRLDAALRSPLSSIRFDAENNLVEFNGNAAAVVSFIKAELQK
;
A
#
# COMPACT_ATOMS: atom_id res chain seq x y z
N MET A 1 36.96 -67.31 -0.36
CA MET A 1 36.81 -66.34 0.75
C MET A 1 35.37 -65.86 0.78
N LYS A 2 34.71 -66.03 1.93
CA LYS A 2 33.32 -65.63 2.25
C LYS A 2 33.16 -64.10 2.24
N ARG A 3 32.03 -63.57 1.72
CA ARG A 3 31.10 -62.55 2.32
C ARG A 3 29.78 -62.62 1.53
N LEU A 4 28.69 -63.25 2.00
CA LEU A 4 27.71 -62.86 3.05
C LEU A 4 27.04 -61.52 2.71
N PHE A 5 25.87 -61.51 2.06
CA PHE A 5 24.50 -61.45 2.61
C PHE A 5 24.22 -60.27 3.58
N THR A 6 23.41 -59.32 3.08
CA THR A 6 22.21 -58.67 3.67
C THR A 6 22.14 -58.38 5.18
N LEU A 7 21.87 -57.11 5.53
CA LEU A 7 20.82 -56.57 6.44
C LEU A 7 21.26 -55.16 6.88
N LEU A 8 20.52 -54.09 6.55
CA LEU A 8 19.38 -53.56 7.31
C LEU A 8 19.66 -53.48 8.83
N THR A 9 20.09 -52.32 9.30
CA THR A 9 19.78 -51.87 10.66
C THR A 9 19.50 -50.38 10.65
N VAL A 10 18.23 -50.09 10.92
CA VAL A 10 17.65 -48.84 11.38
C VAL A 10 18.50 -48.26 12.51
N LEU A 11 18.90 -46.98 12.41
CA LEU A 11 19.08 -46.16 13.60
C LEU A 11 18.49 -44.77 13.34
N PHE A 12 17.25 -44.65 13.80
CA PHE A 12 16.50 -43.44 14.00
C PHE A 12 17.19 -42.64 15.11
N VAL A 13 17.78 -41.49 14.78
CA VAL A 13 18.11 -40.48 15.80
C VAL A 13 17.54 -39.16 15.30
N LEU A 14 16.36 -38.87 15.81
CA LEU A 14 15.79 -37.54 15.94
C LEU A 14 16.80 -36.63 16.66
N PHE A 15 17.45 -35.75 15.92
CA PHE A 15 17.87 -34.47 16.47
C PHE A 15 16.96 -33.40 15.89
N LEU A 16 15.83 -33.22 16.58
CA LEU A 16 15.13 -31.95 16.68
C LEU A 16 16.10 -30.95 17.33
N VAL A 17 16.94 -30.32 16.52
CA VAL A 17 17.50 -29.02 16.88
C VAL A 17 16.59 -28.01 16.21
N GLY A 18 15.72 -27.42 17.02
CA GLY A 18 14.86 -26.33 16.62
C GLY A 18 15.70 -25.19 16.04
N CYS A 19 15.66 -25.07 14.72
CA CYS A 19 15.64 -23.75 14.11
C CYS A 19 14.19 -23.28 14.18
N ASP A 20 13.78 -22.81 15.37
CA ASP A 20 12.85 -21.69 15.45
C ASP A 20 13.62 -20.45 14.98
N THR A 21 13.99 -20.43 13.70
CA THR A 21 14.23 -19.17 13.03
C THR A 21 12.85 -18.63 12.77
N ALA A 22 12.47 -17.68 13.61
CA ALA A 22 11.32 -16.82 13.43
C ALA A 22 11.10 -16.60 11.93
N LYS A 23 10.04 -17.21 11.40
CA LYS A 23 9.34 -16.64 10.26
C LYS A 23 8.78 -15.32 10.77
N GLN A 24 9.64 -14.29 10.79
CA GLN A 24 9.16 -12.94 10.65
C GLN A 24 8.29 -13.01 9.40
N ASN A 25 7.00 -12.76 9.61
CA ASN A 25 6.00 -12.67 8.57
C ASN A 25 6.50 -11.67 7.53
N GLN A 26 7.21 -12.14 6.51
CA GLN A 26 7.19 -11.49 5.22
C GLN A 26 5.77 -11.76 4.72
N HIS A 27 4.86 -10.88 5.10
CA HIS A 27 3.65 -10.64 4.36
C HIS A 27 4.16 -10.35 2.95
N GLU A 28 4.04 -11.33 2.03
CA GLU A 28 4.10 -11.03 0.61
C GLU A 28 2.98 -10.03 0.41
N GLU A 29 3.30 -8.74 0.35
CA GLU A 29 2.37 -7.72 -0.10
C GLU A 29 1.82 -8.26 -1.42
N THR A 30 0.55 -8.67 -1.42
CA THR A 30 -0.13 -8.98 -2.67
C THR A 30 0.11 -7.78 -3.57
N ALA A 31 0.77 -8.04 -4.70
CA ALA A 31 1.26 -7.06 -5.66
C ALA A 31 0.15 -6.21 -6.33
N ASP A 32 -1.05 -6.20 -5.75
CA ASP A 32 -2.32 -5.87 -6.39
C ASP A 32 -2.69 -4.40 -6.27
N PHE A 33 -1.91 -3.55 -5.61
CA PHE A 33 -2.19 -2.10 -5.52
C PHE A 33 -0.95 -1.24 -5.69
N THR A 34 0.06 -1.72 -6.42
CA THR A 34 1.27 -0.94 -6.76
C THR A 34 1.15 -0.35 -8.17
N LEU A 35 1.85 0.76 -8.42
CA LEU A 35 1.97 1.33 -9.76
C LEU A 35 3.41 1.19 -10.27
N PHE A 36 3.57 0.69 -11.51
CA PHE A 36 4.88 0.47 -12.14
C PHE A 36 5.85 -0.40 -11.32
N SER A 37 5.33 -1.31 -10.50
CA SER A 37 6.10 -2.13 -9.55
C SER A 37 6.85 -1.32 -8.48
N LEU A 38 6.49 -0.05 -8.27
CA LEU A 38 6.98 0.70 -7.12
C LEU A 38 6.27 0.24 -5.86
N ALA A 39 7.05 -0.30 -4.93
CA ALA A 39 6.56 -0.60 -3.60
C ALA A 39 6.27 0.69 -2.84
N TRP A 40 5.24 0.67 -2.01
CA TRP A 40 4.95 1.76 -1.08
C TRP A 40 6.08 1.91 -0.06
N GLY A 41 6.37 3.14 0.37
CA GLY A 41 7.51 3.45 1.24
C GLY A 41 8.87 3.49 0.53
N THR A 42 8.93 3.22 -0.78
CA THR A 42 10.18 3.38 -1.56
C THR A 42 10.63 4.84 -1.51
N ASP A 43 11.88 5.08 -1.15
CA ASP A 43 12.46 6.44 -1.13
C ASP A 43 12.68 6.96 -2.56
N TRP A 44 12.81 8.28 -2.69
CA TRP A 44 12.99 8.92 -4.00
C TRP A 44 14.28 8.48 -4.71
N GLU A 45 15.37 8.26 -3.98
CA GLU A 45 16.65 7.87 -4.59
C GLU A 45 16.56 6.48 -5.22
N THR A 46 15.83 5.58 -4.59
CA THR A 46 15.51 4.26 -5.15
C THR A 46 14.52 4.38 -6.30
N ALA A 47 13.44 5.17 -6.14
CA ALA A 47 12.40 5.31 -7.16
C ALA A 47 12.93 5.89 -8.48
N GLN A 48 13.77 6.94 -8.44
CA GLN A 48 14.31 7.56 -9.66
C GLN A 48 15.18 6.61 -10.51
N ASN A 49 15.70 5.53 -9.91
CA ASN A 49 16.50 4.53 -10.60
C ASN A 49 15.66 3.39 -11.23
N SER A 50 14.34 3.40 -11.02
CA SER A 50 13.43 2.42 -11.56
C SER A 50 13.35 2.48 -13.09
N GLU A 51 13.10 1.33 -13.72
CA GLU A 51 13.12 1.18 -15.18
C GLU A 51 12.16 2.14 -15.89
N PHE A 52 10.98 2.40 -15.33
CA PHE A 52 9.98 3.27 -15.94
C PHE A 52 10.35 4.77 -15.88
N LEU A 53 11.31 5.15 -15.03
CA LEU A 53 11.79 6.54 -14.89
C LEU A 53 13.13 6.81 -15.57
N GLN A 54 13.88 5.79 -15.99
CA GLN A 54 15.24 5.94 -16.54
C GLN A 54 15.36 6.90 -17.73
N ASN A 55 14.27 7.10 -18.48
CA ASN A 55 14.23 8.01 -19.63
C ASN A 55 13.13 9.08 -19.52
N ALA A 56 12.48 9.18 -18.37
CA ALA A 56 11.41 10.14 -18.15
C ALA A 56 11.99 11.51 -17.78
N SER A 57 11.37 12.58 -18.28
CA SER A 57 11.62 13.92 -17.74
C SER A 57 10.72 14.12 -16.53
N PHE A 58 11.28 14.59 -15.42
CA PHE A 58 10.52 14.85 -14.21
C PHE A 58 10.92 16.17 -13.55
N ASP A 59 9.92 16.82 -12.96
CA ASP A 59 10.07 18.00 -12.14
C ASP A 59 9.83 17.64 -10.67
N VAL A 60 10.77 17.99 -9.80
CA VAL A 60 10.69 17.73 -8.36
C VAL A 60 10.35 19.03 -7.63
N THR A 61 9.30 19.01 -6.81
CA THR A 61 8.92 20.11 -5.92
C THR A 61 8.91 19.62 -4.48
N GLU A 62 9.63 20.31 -3.61
CA GLU A 62 9.68 20.04 -2.17
C GLU A 62 8.92 21.11 -1.38
N ASN A 63 8.15 20.68 -0.37
CA ASN A 63 7.45 21.56 0.56
C ASN A 63 7.44 20.95 1.97
N GLY A 64 8.41 21.36 2.79
CA GLY A 64 8.57 20.83 4.15
C GLY A 64 8.88 19.33 4.11
N PRO A 65 8.13 18.47 4.82
CA PRO A 65 8.36 17.04 4.84
C PRO A 65 7.77 16.31 3.62
N ARG A 66 7.37 17.02 2.56
CA ARG A 66 6.74 16.43 1.37
C ARG A 66 7.51 16.74 0.11
N GLN A 67 7.61 15.74 -0.76
CA GLN A 67 8.17 15.85 -2.10
C GLN A 67 7.15 15.34 -3.11
N LEU A 68 6.87 16.18 -4.12
CA LEU A 68 6.04 15.82 -5.26
C LEU A 68 6.93 15.75 -6.50
N VAL A 69 6.85 14.64 -7.22
CA VAL A 69 7.55 14.42 -8.48
C VAL A 69 6.51 14.36 -9.59
N LYS A 70 6.58 15.29 -10.53
CA LYS A 70 5.72 15.34 -11.70
C LYS A 70 6.46 14.74 -12.88
N ILE A 71 5.83 13.81 -13.59
CA ILE A 71 6.36 13.14 -14.77
C ILE A 71 5.34 13.33 -15.91
N GLU A 72 5.82 13.67 -17.10
CA GLU A 72 4.98 13.86 -18.28
C GLU A 72 5.26 12.78 -19.34
N GLY A 73 4.24 12.48 -20.15
CA GLY A 73 4.39 11.60 -21.32
C GLY A 73 4.50 10.11 -21.00
N LEU A 74 4.05 9.67 -19.82
CA LEU A 74 3.93 8.25 -19.51
C LEU A 74 2.65 7.64 -20.10
N ASP A 75 2.68 6.31 -20.24
CA ASP A 75 1.53 5.49 -20.57
C ASP A 75 1.25 4.55 -19.39
N TYR A 76 -0.04 4.37 -19.07
CA TYR A 76 -0.46 3.35 -18.12
C TYR A 76 -1.58 2.51 -18.71
N LEU A 77 -1.37 1.19 -18.74
CA LEU A 77 -2.29 0.23 -19.34
C LEU A 77 -2.67 0.59 -20.79
N GLY A 78 -1.77 1.18 -21.58
CA GLY A 78 -2.05 1.61 -22.95
C GLY A 78 -2.93 2.87 -23.05
N VAL A 79 -3.06 3.62 -21.95
CA VAL A 79 -3.68 4.95 -21.92
C VAL A 79 -2.59 6.00 -21.74
N PRO A 80 -2.43 6.94 -22.69
CA PRO A 80 -1.54 8.08 -22.53
C PRO A 80 -2.00 8.96 -21.37
N LEU A 81 -1.06 9.27 -20.48
CA LEU A 81 -1.29 10.13 -19.33
C LEU A 81 -0.85 11.57 -19.66
N GLU A 82 -1.65 12.54 -19.22
CA GLU A 82 -1.23 13.94 -19.25
C GLU A 82 -0.13 14.19 -18.23
N MET A 83 -0.27 13.57 -17.05
CA MET A 83 0.65 13.72 -15.94
C MET A 83 0.62 12.49 -15.04
N THR A 84 1.79 12.07 -14.58
CA THR A 84 1.97 11.14 -13.47
C THR A 84 2.63 11.86 -12.31
N GLY A 85 1.99 11.87 -11.15
CA GLY A 85 2.52 12.48 -9.93
C GLY A 85 2.91 11.40 -8.94
N LEU A 86 4.11 11.46 -8.38
CA LEU A 86 4.55 10.60 -7.27
C LEU A 86 4.70 11.49 -6.03
N ALA A 87 4.01 11.16 -4.95
CA ALA A 87 4.12 11.88 -3.68
C ALA A 87 4.85 11.03 -2.63
N PHE A 88 5.85 11.66 -2.02
CA PHE A 88 6.70 11.09 -0.99
C PHE A 88 6.63 11.97 0.25
N ASP A 89 6.65 11.36 1.44
CA ASP A 89 7.09 12.09 2.63
C ASP A 89 8.59 11.84 2.82
N ILE A 90 9.31 12.91 3.18
CA ILE A 90 10.76 12.94 3.32
C ILE A 90 11.18 13.51 4.68
N GLY A 91 12.18 12.89 5.31
CA GLY A 91 12.88 13.41 6.49
C GLY A 91 12.54 12.71 7.82
N GLU A 92 13.31 13.02 8.88
CA GLU A 92 13.22 12.35 10.19
C GLU A 92 11.86 12.51 10.89
N ASN A 93 11.07 13.52 10.51
CA ASN A 93 9.74 13.78 11.05
C ASN A 93 8.60 13.38 10.10
N ALA A 94 8.92 12.74 8.98
CA ALA A 94 7.93 12.24 8.03
C ALA A 94 7.10 11.13 8.68
N GLU A 95 5.80 11.20 8.45
CA GLU A 95 4.82 10.27 9.00
C GLU A 95 4.84 8.93 8.28
N THR A 96 5.07 8.98 6.97
CA THR A 96 5.28 7.82 6.10
C THR A 96 6.48 8.05 5.19
N ASN A 97 7.69 7.79 5.70
CA ASN A 97 8.90 7.91 4.89
C ASN A 97 8.77 7.13 3.56
N GLY A 98 8.98 7.82 2.45
CA GLY A 98 8.92 7.25 1.10
C GLY A 98 7.60 7.45 0.37
N LEU A 99 7.43 6.71 -0.72
CA LEU A 99 6.29 6.82 -1.64
C LEU A 99 4.98 6.45 -0.96
N HIS A 100 3.99 7.32 -1.04
CA HIS A 100 2.73 7.14 -0.34
C HIS A 100 1.50 7.27 -1.26
N SER A 101 1.61 8.07 -2.33
CA SER A 101 0.53 8.22 -3.32
C SER A 101 1.07 8.37 -4.73
N VAL A 102 0.29 7.90 -5.70
CA VAL A 102 0.53 8.11 -7.14
C VAL A 102 -0.73 8.66 -7.80
N PHE A 103 -0.55 9.68 -8.62
CA PHE A 103 -1.61 10.41 -9.33
C PHE A 103 -1.47 10.16 -10.83
N LEU A 104 -2.55 9.74 -11.49
CA LEU A 104 -2.61 9.57 -12.94
C LEU A 104 -3.68 10.49 -13.50
N GLN A 105 -3.23 11.57 -14.13
CA GLN A 105 -4.10 12.48 -14.85
C GLN A 105 -4.18 12.04 -16.30
N PHE A 106 -5.40 11.96 -16.83
CA PHE A 106 -5.67 11.50 -18.18
C PHE A 106 -6.67 12.43 -18.89
N ASN A 107 -6.72 12.32 -20.22
CA ASN A 107 -7.74 12.99 -21.01
C ASN A 107 -9.10 12.31 -20.85
N GLU A 108 -10.18 13.07 -20.68
CA GLU A 108 -11.56 12.57 -20.50
C GLU A 108 -11.97 11.50 -21.53
N GLU A 109 -11.54 11.65 -22.80
CA GLU A 109 -11.81 10.67 -23.87
C GLU A 109 -11.28 9.26 -23.57
N ASN A 110 -10.30 9.14 -22.68
CA ASN A 110 -9.70 7.88 -22.27
C ASN A 110 -10.30 7.28 -20.98
N GLU A 111 -11.22 7.99 -20.32
CA GLU A 111 -11.80 7.58 -19.02
C GLU A 111 -12.35 6.15 -19.07
N ALA A 112 -13.27 5.88 -19.99
CA ALA A 112 -13.93 4.58 -20.10
C ALA A 112 -12.93 3.44 -20.36
N THR A 113 -11.85 3.72 -21.11
CA THR A 113 -10.79 2.74 -21.38
C THR A 113 -9.98 2.46 -20.13
N LEU A 114 -9.55 3.50 -19.41
CA LEU A 114 -8.76 3.35 -18.19
C LEU A 114 -9.57 2.64 -17.10
N LEU A 115 -10.78 3.12 -16.81
CA LEU A 115 -11.65 2.51 -15.80
C LEU A 115 -12.00 1.06 -16.15
N GLY A 116 -12.28 0.75 -17.42
CA GLY A 116 -12.52 -0.62 -17.85
C GLY A 116 -11.33 -1.55 -17.63
N LYS A 117 -10.10 -1.06 -17.81
CA LYS A 117 -8.88 -1.84 -17.54
C LYS A 117 -8.59 -1.98 -16.05
N LEU A 118 -8.85 -0.95 -15.26
CA LEU A 118 -8.79 -1.04 -13.79
C LEU A 118 -9.81 -2.06 -13.27
N THR A 119 -11.05 -2.05 -13.77
CA THR A 119 -12.06 -3.05 -13.41
C THR A 119 -11.65 -4.47 -13.80
N ALA A 120 -11.01 -4.63 -14.96
CA ALA A 120 -10.51 -5.94 -15.39
C ALA A 120 -9.37 -6.47 -14.50
N LEU A 121 -8.56 -5.57 -13.89
CA LEU A 121 -7.46 -5.94 -13.00
C LEU A 121 -7.92 -6.15 -11.56
N TYR A 122 -8.75 -5.25 -11.04
CA TYR A 122 -9.06 -5.14 -9.61
C TYR A 122 -10.52 -5.50 -9.26
N GLY A 123 -11.32 -5.89 -10.25
CA GLY A 123 -12.74 -6.19 -10.08
C GLY A 123 -13.62 -4.94 -10.10
N GLU A 124 -14.88 -5.05 -9.68
CA GLU A 124 -15.78 -3.89 -9.65
C GLU A 124 -15.39 -2.91 -8.52
N PRO A 125 -15.46 -1.59 -8.76
CA PRO A 125 -15.21 -0.62 -7.70
C PRO A 125 -16.24 -0.77 -6.58
N LYS A 126 -15.77 -0.70 -5.34
CA LYS A 126 -16.54 -0.89 -4.12
C LYS A 126 -17.04 0.47 -3.60
N THR A 127 -18.28 0.51 -3.14
CA THR A 127 -18.88 1.66 -2.43
C THR A 127 -18.77 1.54 -0.91
N ALA A 128 -18.42 0.36 -0.42
CA ALA A 128 -18.19 0.04 0.97
C ALA A 128 -17.32 -1.22 1.08
N TYR A 129 -16.64 -1.40 2.21
CA TYR A 129 -16.04 -2.66 2.59
C TYR A 129 -16.61 -3.10 3.94
N THR A 130 -16.50 -4.40 4.24
CA THR A 130 -16.90 -4.94 5.54
C THR A 130 -15.66 -5.49 6.22
N ASP A 131 -15.40 -5.03 7.44
CA ASP A 131 -14.23 -5.46 8.22
C ASP A 131 -14.39 -6.91 8.74
N THR A 132 -13.35 -7.42 9.37
CA THR A 132 -13.31 -8.76 9.99
C THR A 132 -14.34 -8.96 11.11
N ASN A 133 -14.90 -7.88 11.66
CA ASN A 133 -15.93 -7.88 12.70
C ASN A 133 -17.35 -7.73 12.13
N GLY A 134 -17.51 -7.65 10.81
CA GLY A 134 -18.81 -7.49 10.15
C GLY A 134 -19.33 -6.05 10.12
N VAL A 135 -18.50 -5.05 10.43
CA VAL A 135 -18.87 -3.63 10.33
C VAL A 135 -18.67 -3.15 8.90
N THR A 136 -19.74 -2.63 8.29
CA THR A 136 -19.69 -2.04 6.95
C THR A 136 -19.27 -0.57 7.02
N ILE A 137 -18.19 -0.24 6.32
CA ILE A 137 -17.61 1.11 6.29
C ILE A 137 -17.72 1.64 4.85
N PRO A 138 -18.32 2.84 4.64
CA PRO A 138 -18.46 3.42 3.31
C PRO A 138 -17.10 3.82 2.74
N ILE A 139 -16.94 3.65 1.42
CA ILE A 139 -15.77 4.10 0.66
C ILE A 139 -16.20 5.32 -0.14
N GLN A 140 -15.65 6.47 0.20
CA GLN A 140 -15.91 7.75 -0.46
C GLN A 140 -14.56 8.45 -0.74
N PRO A 141 -14.24 8.77 -2.01
CA PRO A 141 -14.97 8.45 -3.23
C PRO A 141 -14.98 6.95 -3.56
N ILE A 142 -15.87 6.52 -4.45
CA ILE A 142 -15.94 5.13 -4.95
C ILE A 142 -14.57 4.71 -5.51
N GLY A 143 -14.17 3.47 -5.23
CA GLY A 143 -12.86 3.00 -5.66
C GLY A 143 -12.61 1.53 -5.40
N TRP A 144 -11.38 1.09 -5.64
CA TRP A 144 -10.91 -0.24 -5.30
C TRP A 144 -10.12 -0.17 -4.00
N VAL A 145 -10.27 -1.18 -3.16
CA VAL A 145 -9.59 -1.24 -1.86
C VAL A 145 -9.05 -2.63 -1.63
N SER A 146 -7.88 -2.70 -0.98
CA SER A 146 -7.30 -3.96 -0.53
C SER A 146 -8.23 -4.67 0.46
N ASP A 147 -8.13 -5.99 0.51
CA ASP A 147 -8.84 -6.77 1.53
C ASP A 147 -8.13 -6.70 2.89
N ASP A 148 -6.81 -6.45 2.91
CA ASP A 148 -6.05 -6.17 4.12
C ASP A 148 -6.35 -4.75 4.64
N THR A 149 -6.29 -4.60 5.96
CA THR A 149 -6.50 -3.35 6.69
C THR A 149 -5.23 -2.90 7.40
N ILE A 150 -5.22 -1.66 7.89
CA ILE A 150 -4.08 -1.12 8.67
C ILE A 150 -3.82 -1.99 9.91
N GLU A 151 -4.88 -2.43 10.60
CA GLU A 151 -4.79 -3.30 11.78
C GLU A 151 -4.05 -4.62 11.48
N ASP A 152 -4.13 -5.12 10.25
CA ASP A 152 -3.51 -6.40 9.86
C ASP A 152 -1.98 -6.30 9.72
N VAL A 153 -1.44 -5.10 9.49
CA VAL A 153 -0.01 -4.87 9.30
C VAL A 153 0.70 -4.25 10.51
N LEU A 154 -0.05 -3.62 11.41
CA LEU A 154 0.53 -3.00 12.61
C LEU A 154 0.96 -4.04 13.64
N THR A 155 2.13 -3.85 14.23
CA THR A 155 2.53 -4.56 15.44
C THR A 155 1.70 -4.09 16.64
N ALA A 156 1.69 -4.89 17.72
CA ALA A 156 1.00 -4.52 18.95
C ALA A 156 1.53 -3.19 19.55
N GLU A 157 2.84 -2.94 19.44
CA GLU A 157 3.47 -1.72 19.93
C GLU A 157 3.06 -0.49 19.11
N GLU A 158 3.03 -0.61 17.78
CA GLU A 158 2.58 0.48 16.91
C GLU A 158 1.10 0.77 17.13
N LYS A 159 0.28 -0.27 17.27
CA LYS A 159 -1.14 -0.11 17.60
C LYS A 159 -1.33 0.63 18.92
N GLU A 160 -0.58 0.25 19.97
CA GLU A 160 -0.61 0.93 21.26
C GLU A 160 -0.13 2.38 21.15
N TYR A 161 0.94 2.65 20.39
CA TYR A 161 1.42 4.00 20.11
C TYR A 161 0.30 4.86 19.48
N TYR A 162 -0.36 4.37 18.44
CA TYR A 162 -1.45 5.12 17.80
C TYR A 162 -2.64 5.32 18.74
N VAL A 163 -3.06 4.29 19.49
CA VAL A 163 -4.14 4.41 20.48
C VAL A 163 -3.81 5.48 21.53
N ASN A 164 -2.56 5.57 21.97
CA ASN A 164 -2.12 6.55 22.95
C ASN A 164 -1.99 7.98 22.41
N LEU A 165 -2.04 8.20 21.09
CA LEU A 165 -2.12 9.55 20.52
C LEU A 165 -3.50 10.19 20.74
N PHE A 166 -4.51 9.40 21.08
CA PHE A 166 -5.87 9.88 21.31
C PHE A 166 -6.07 10.26 22.78
N PRO A 167 -6.75 11.38 23.07
CA PRO A 167 -7.12 11.70 24.44
C PRO A 167 -8.06 10.61 24.99
N ALA A 168 -8.02 10.39 26.31
CA ALA A 168 -8.73 9.28 26.95
C ALA A 168 -10.27 9.31 26.79
N ASP A 169 -10.82 10.44 26.34
CA ASP A 169 -12.24 10.65 26.04
C ASP A 169 -12.57 10.58 24.53
N TYR A 170 -11.59 10.26 23.68
CA TYR A 170 -11.83 10.04 22.25
C TYR A 170 -12.74 8.84 22.02
N GLU A 171 -13.68 8.99 21.09
CA GLU A 171 -14.66 7.94 20.79
C GLU A 171 -13.94 6.72 20.21
N GLN A 172 -13.81 5.66 21.01
CA GLN A 172 -13.06 4.45 20.67
C GLN A 172 -13.51 3.83 19.34
N THR A 173 -14.79 4.00 18.98
CA THR A 173 -15.39 3.58 17.71
C THR A 173 -14.77 4.24 16.47
N ARG A 174 -14.31 5.50 16.58
CA ARG A 174 -13.69 6.23 15.46
C ARG A 174 -12.26 5.77 15.20
N LEU A 175 -11.51 5.54 16.27
CA LEU A 175 -10.17 4.98 16.19
C LEU A 175 -10.20 3.56 15.61
N ASP A 176 -11.11 2.73 16.10
CA ASP A 176 -11.30 1.38 15.57
C ASP A 176 -11.64 1.41 14.08
N ALA A 177 -12.48 2.35 13.63
CA ALA A 177 -12.79 2.51 12.22
C ALA A 177 -11.58 2.98 11.38
N ALA A 178 -10.72 3.84 11.95
CA ALA A 178 -9.48 4.26 11.29
C ALA A 178 -8.49 3.09 11.14
N LEU A 179 -8.29 2.30 12.19
CA LEU A 179 -7.40 1.13 12.17
C LEU A 179 -7.90 0.02 11.25
N ARG A 180 -9.22 -0.11 11.07
CA ARG A 180 -9.81 -1.10 10.16
C ARG A 180 -9.93 -0.60 8.72
N SER A 181 -9.48 0.62 8.43
CA SER A 181 -9.48 1.15 7.07
C SER A 181 -8.57 0.32 6.15
N PRO A 182 -8.93 0.18 4.86
CA PRO A 182 -8.15 -0.62 3.93
C PRO A 182 -6.74 -0.08 3.83
N LEU A 183 -5.79 -1.01 3.74
CA LEU A 183 -4.37 -0.74 3.60
C LEU A 183 -4.09 0.17 2.40
N SER A 184 -4.57 -0.25 1.22
CA SER A 184 -4.35 0.45 -0.04
C SER A 184 -5.67 0.74 -0.74
N SER A 185 -5.69 1.80 -1.56
CA SER A 185 -6.87 2.14 -2.35
C SER A 185 -6.53 2.77 -3.69
N ILE A 186 -7.42 2.55 -4.68
CA ILE A 186 -7.44 3.26 -5.96
C ILE A 186 -8.73 4.06 -6.00
N ARG A 187 -8.60 5.36 -6.13
CA ARG A 187 -9.72 6.30 -6.13
C ARG A 187 -9.84 6.96 -7.48
N PHE A 188 -11.07 7.18 -7.90
CA PHE A 188 -11.38 7.90 -9.12
C PHE A 188 -12.03 9.25 -8.78
N ASP A 189 -11.45 10.31 -9.32
CA ASP A 189 -11.97 11.67 -9.29
C ASP A 189 -12.37 12.08 -10.71
N ALA A 190 -13.68 12.03 -10.96
CA ALA A 190 -14.27 12.36 -12.25
C ALA A 190 -14.20 13.86 -12.58
N GLU A 191 -14.13 14.74 -11.59
CA GLU A 191 -14.09 16.19 -11.84
C GLU A 191 -12.74 16.61 -12.43
N ASN A 192 -11.68 15.88 -12.07
CA ASN A 192 -10.30 16.22 -12.43
C ASN A 192 -9.66 15.23 -13.43
N ASN A 193 -10.41 14.23 -13.92
CA ASN A 193 -9.91 13.13 -14.74
C ASN A 193 -8.65 12.49 -14.13
N LEU A 194 -8.77 12.12 -12.85
CA LEU A 194 -7.66 11.69 -12.03
C LEU A 194 -7.96 10.32 -11.40
N VAL A 195 -7.00 9.41 -11.53
CA VAL A 195 -6.96 8.19 -10.72
C VAL A 195 -5.82 8.31 -9.72
N GLU A 196 -6.11 8.06 -8.45
CA GLU A 196 -5.14 8.11 -7.37
C GLU A 196 -4.94 6.70 -6.78
N PHE A 197 -3.70 6.22 -6.83
CA PHE A 197 -3.27 5.02 -6.12
C PHE A 197 -2.68 5.46 -4.78
N ASN A 198 -3.10 4.83 -3.69
CA ASN A 198 -2.66 5.14 -2.35
C ASN A 198 -2.13 3.89 -1.66
N GLY A 199 -0.93 4.02 -1.12
CA GLY A 199 -0.17 2.96 -0.46
C GLY A 199 -0.23 2.94 1.05
N ASN A 200 0.00 1.73 1.57
CA ASN A 200 -0.32 1.17 2.89
C ASN A 200 -0.43 2.02 4.17
N ALA A 201 0.13 3.22 4.27
CA ALA A 201 -0.09 4.05 5.47
C ALA A 201 -0.06 5.55 5.19
N ALA A 202 -0.02 5.97 3.93
CA ALA A 202 0.01 7.38 3.51
C ALA A 202 -1.09 8.22 4.19
N ALA A 203 -2.24 7.56 4.41
CA ALA A 203 -3.40 8.13 5.04
C ALA A 203 -3.50 7.86 6.54
N VAL A 204 -2.80 6.87 7.13
CA VAL A 204 -3.02 6.49 8.54
C VAL A 204 -2.70 7.65 9.47
N VAL A 205 -1.54 8.28 9.30
CA VAL A 205 -1.12 9.37 10.18
C VAL A 205 -1.81 10.69 9.82
N SER A 206 -2.01 10.96 8.52
CA SER A 206 -2.70 12.18 8.06
C SER A 206 -4.21 12.18 8.35
N PHE A 207 -4.89 11.04 8.24
CA PHE A 207 -6.32 10.87 8.56
C PHE A 207 -6.58 10.89 10.07
N ILE A 208 -5.78 10.15 10.86
CA ILE A 208 -5.84 10.22 12.33
C ILE A 208 -5.65 11.67 12.78
N LYS A 209 -4.66 12.38 12.24
CA LYS A 209 -4.42 13.80 12.58
C LYS A 209 -5.49 14.76 12.09
N ALA A 210 -6.06 14.56 10.91
CA ALA A 210 -7.13 15.42 10.39
C ALA A 210 -8.41 15.28 11.22
N GLU A 211 -8.74 14.09 11.72
CA GLU A 211 -9.87 13.89 12.64
C GLU A 211 -9.60 14.39 14.08
N LEU A 212 -8.35 14.68 14.44
CA LEU A 212 -8.00 15.38 15.69
C LEU A 212 -8.20 16.90 15.62
N GLN A 213 -8.31 17.48 14.42
CA GLN A 213 -8.40 18.92 14.19
C GLN A 213 -9.84 19.44 13.95
N LYS A 214 -10.83 18.54 13.93
CA LYS A 214 -12.26 18.85 13.80
C LYS A 214 -12.94 18.82 15.15
#